data_AF-A0A3D1B0G0-F1
#
_entry.id   AF-A0A3D1B0G0-F1
#
_cell.length_a   1.000
_cell.length_b   1.000
_cell.length_c   1.000
_cell.angle_alpha   90.00
_cell.angle_beta   90.00
_cell.angle_gamma   90.00
#
_symmetry.space_group_name_H-M   'P 1'
#
loop_
_entity.id
_entity.type
_entity.pdbx_description
1 polymer ?
#
loop_
_entity_poly.entity_id
_entity_poly.type
_entity_poly.pdbx_seq_one_letter_code
_entity_poly.pdbx_strand_id
1 'polypeptide(L)' 'GYSEGIALDSAGHVSEGSGENLFVVRDGKIITPPLGASVLPGITRDSVLQLARDRHIPIVETTIPRELLYIADEVF' A
#
# COMPACT_ATOMS: atom_id res chain seq x y z
N GLY A 1 11.45 17.09 -12.00
CA GLY A 1 11.93 16.18 -10.95
C GLY A 1 10.75 15.46 -10.34
N TYR A 2 11.00 14.47 -9.47
CA TYR A 2 9.97 13.70 -8.75
C TYR A 2 10.29 13.74 -7.25
N SER A 3 9.25 13.67 -6.40
CA SER A 3 9.42 13.67 -4.94
C SER A 3 9.74 12.28 -4.38
N GLU A 4 9.21 11.23 -5.01
CA GLU A 4 9.35 9.83 -4.59
C GLU A 4 9.16 8.90 -5.80
N GLY A 5 9.67 7.67 -5.72
CA GLY A 5 9.41 6.57 -6.64
C GLY A 5 8.73 5.40 -5.93
N ILE A 6 7.78 4.76 -6.64
CA ILE A 6 7.13 3.54 -6.17
C ILE A 6 7.93 2.34 -6.70
N ALA A 7 8.45 1.52 -5.79
CA ALA A 7 9.17 0.31 -6.13
C ALA A 7 8.21 -0.84 -6.48
N LEU A 8 8.66 -1.68 -7.41
CA LEU A 8 8.00 -2.93 -7.75
C LEU A 8 8.87 -4.10 -7.29
N ASP A 9 8.24 -5.22 -6.95
CA ASP A 9 8.93 -6.49 -6.76
C ASP A 9 9.46 -7.06 -8.09
N SER A 10 10.18 -8.18 -8.01
CA SER A 10 10.77 -8.84 -9.21
C SER A 10 9.72 -9.41 -10.17
N ALA A 11 8.47 -9.53 -9.74
CA ALA A 11 7.34 -9.96 -10.57
C ALA A 11 6.54 -8.76 -11.14
N GLY A 12 6.92 -7.52 -10.80
CA GLY A 12 6.27 -6.30 -11.28
C GLY A 12 5.05 -5.86 -10.46
N HIS A 13 4.82 -6.41 -9.27
CA HIS A 13 3.78 -5.95 -8.36
C HIS A 13 4.30 -4.83 -7.46
N VAL A 14 3.39 -4.01 -6.94
CA VAL A 14 3.72 -2.92 -6.05
C VAL A 14 4.33 -3.45 -4.74
N SER A 15 5.47 -2.88 -4.37
CA SER A 15 6.12 -3.07 -3.08
C SER A 15 5.91 -1.82 -2.21
N GLU A 16 6.84 -0.87 -2.19
CA GLU A 16 6.82 0.30 -1.31
C GLU A 16 7.50 1.52 -1.95
N GLY A 17 7.44 2.68 -1.30
CA GLY A 17 8.25 3.84 -1.66
C GLY A 17 9.66 3.75 -1.05
N SER A 18 10.56 4.69 -1.37
CA SER A 18 11.95 4.62 -0.87
C SER A 18 12.08 4.68 0.66
N GLY A 19 11.10 5.27 1.35
CA GLY A 19 11.06 5.37 2.81
C GLY A 19 9.67 5.20 3.43
N GLU A 20 8.71 4.66 2.68
CA GLU A 20 7.30 4.61 3.08
C GLU A 20 6.60 3.36 2.56
N ASN A 21 5.66 2.80 3.33
CA ASN A 21 4.77 1.76 2.82
C ASN A 21 3.61 2.40 2.06
N LEU A 22 3.14 1.74 1.00
CA LEU A 22 2.07 2.26 0.16
C LEU A 22 0.68 1.73 0.55
N PHE A 23 -0.31 2.61 0.53
CA PHE A 23 -1.72 2.30 0.73
C PHE A 23 -2.53 2.79 -0.47
N VAL A 24 -3.35 1.90 -1.00
CA VAL A 24 -4.27 2.18 -2.10
C VAL A 24 -5.68 2.18 -1.56
N VAL A 25 -6.43 3.25 -1.80
CA VAL A 25 -7.86 3.31 -1.50
C VAL A 25 -8.65 2.97 -2.74
N ARG A 26 -9.54 1.99 -2.63
CA ARG A 26 -10.46 1.67 -3.72
C ARG A 26 -11.77 1.11 -3.17
N ASP A 27 -12.90 1.67 -3.63
CA ASP A 27 -14.26 1.22 -3.28
C ASP A 27 -14.48 1.14 -1.76
N GLY A 28 -13.96 2.16 -1.05
CA GLY A 28 -14.07 2.29 0.40
C GLY A 28 -13.19 1.34 1.21
N LYS A 29 -12.19 0.68 0.60
CA LYS A 29 -11.25 -0.23 1.26
C LYS A 29 -9.82 0.29 1.16
N ILE A 30 -9.03 0.03 2.19
CA ILE A 30 -7.58 0.21 2.16
C ILE A 30 -6.95 -1.11 1.70
N ILE A 31 -6.13 -1.04 0.66
CA ILE A 31 -5.40 -2.15 0.08
C ILE A 31 -3.91 -1.85 0.24
N THR A 32 -3.13 -2.77 0.80
CA THR A 32 -1.68 -2.60 0.96
C THR A 32 -0.97 -3.92 0.66
N PRO A 33 0.28 -3.91 0.14
CA PRO A 33 1.02 -5.14 -0.07
C PRO A 33 1.24 -5.90 1.25
N PRO A 34 1.22 -7.24 1.22
CA PRO A 34 1.56 -8.05 2.39
C PRO A 34 3.07 -7.95 2.69
N LEU A 35 3.49 -8.27 3.92
CA LEU A 35 4.91 -8.25 4.31
C LEU A 35 5.82 -9.14 3.44
N GLY A 36 5.27 -10.13 2.74
CA GLY A 36 6.00 -10.97 1.79
C GLY A 36 6.30 -10.30 0.44
N ALA A 37 5.73 -9.12 0.15
CA ALA A 37 5.86 -8.42 -1.13
C ALA A 37 7.09 -7.49 -1.20
N SER A 38 8.19 -7.89 -0.58
CA SER A 38 9.43 -7.10 -0.52
C SER A 38 9.27 -5.71 0.11
N VAL A 39 8.38 -5.58 1.11
CA VAL A 39 8.14 -4.34 1.88
C VAL A 39 8.73 -4.43 3.29
N LEU A 40 9.06 -3.29 3.88
CA LEU A 40 9.48 -3.21 5.27
C LEU A 40 8.27 -3.25 6.23
N PRO A 41 8.38 -3.89 7.41
CA PRO A 41 7.37 -3.81 8.46
C PRO A 41 7.41 -2.44 9.16
N GLY A 42 6.86 -1.41 8.51
CA GLY A 42 6.92 -0.03 8.99
C GLY A 42 6.00 0.26 10.19
N ILE A 43 6.51 1.01 11.16
CA ILE A 43 5.75 1.42 12.36
C ILE A 43 4.55 2.31 11.99
N THR A 44 4.72 3.18 10.99
CA THR A 44 3.62 4.01 10.45
C THR A 44 2.53 3.13 9.83
N ARG A 45 2.92 2.07 9.10
CA ARG A 45 1.97 1.10 8.54
C ARG A 45 1.16 0.43 9.63
N ASP A 46 1.81 -0.07 10.67
CA ASP A 46 1.11 -0.68 11.81
C ASP A 46 0.10 0.29 12.45
N SER A 47 0.48 1.57 12.58
CA SER A 47 -0.40 2.62 13.09
C SER A 47 -1.60 2.88 12.17
N VAL A 48 -1.39 2.97 10.84
CA VAL A 48 -2.46 3.13 9.85
C VAL A 48 -3.43 1.96 9.89
N LEU A 49 -2.92 0.72 9.90
CA LEU A 49 -3.74 -0.48 9.97
C LEU A 49 -4.55 -0.55 11.26
N GLN A 50 -3.96 -0.17 12.40
CA GLN A 50 -4.69 -0.09 13.67
C GLN A 50 -5.82 0.95 13.61
N LEU A 51 -5.53 2.17 13.15
CA LEU A 51 -6.52 3.24 13.05
C LEU A 51 -7.67 2.91 12.08
N ALA A 52 -7.38 2.19 11.01
CA ALA A 52 -8.37 1.69 10.05
C ALA A 52 -9.26 0.62 10.69
N ARG A 53 -8.70 -0.34 11.45
CA ARG A 53 -9.49 -1.32 12.20
C ARG A 53 -10.41 -0.64 13.22
N ASP A 54 -9.90 0.31 13.99
CA ASP A 54 -10.68 1.05 15.00
C ASP A 54 -11.87 1.80 14.38
N ARG A 55 -11.71 2.27 13.13
CA ARG A 55 -12.74 2.97 12.36
C ARG A 55 -13.60 2.05 11.50
N HIS A 56 -13.42 0.73 11.60
CA HIS A 56 -14.13 -0.27 10.79
C HIS A 56 -13.96 -0.07 9.28
N ILE A 57 -12.82 0.48 8.86
CA ILE A 57 -12.45 0.58 7.45
C ILE A 57 -11.93 -0.79 7.00
N PRO A 58 -12.49 -1.41 5.93
CA PRO A 58 -12.01 -2.69 5.45
C PRO A 58 -10.56 -2.59 4.95
N ILE A 59 -9.73 -3.54 5.38
CA ILE A 59 -8.33 -3.65 4.99
C ILE A 59 -8.15 -4.94 4.19
N VAL A 60 -7.45 -4.86 3.06
CA VAL A 60 -7.07 -6.01 2.24
C VAL A 60 -5.56 -6.01 2.07
N GLU A 61 -4.89 -6.96 2.72
CA GLU A 61 -3.48 -7.23 2.46
C GLU A 61 -3.37 -8.22 1.30
N THR A 62 -2.94 -7.75 0.13
CA THR A 62 -2.86 -8.58 -1.08
C THR A 62 -1.82 -8.05 -2.05
N THR A 63 -1.37 -8.89 -2.98
CA THR A 63 -0.47 -8.48 -4.05
C THR A 63 -1.18 -7.48 -4.96
N ILE A 64 -0.54 -6.33 -5.20
CA ILE A 64 -1.15 -5.23 -5.97
C ILE A 64 -0.47 -5.16 -7.36
N PRO A 65 -1.18 -5.40 -8.47
CA PRO A 65 -0.65 -5.11 -9.79
C PRO A 65 -0.49 -3.58 -9.96
N ARG A 66 0.58 -3.14 -10.63
CA ARG A 66 0.85 -1.70 -10.83
C ARG A 66 -0.31 -0.96 -11.50
N GLU A 67 -1.09 -1.66 -12.32
CA GLU A 67 -2.24 -1.11 -13.03
C GLU A 67 -3.32 -0.58 -12.06
N LEU A 68 -3.40 -1.15 -10.86
CA LEU A 68 -4.34 -0.72 -9.82
C LEU A 68 -4.07 0.73 -9.38
N LEU A 69 -2.81 1.18 -9.42
CA LEU A 69 -2.43 2.55 -9.03
C LEU A 69 -3.07 3.62 -9.92
N TYR A 70 -3.33 3.30 -11.20
CA TYR A 70 -3.91 4.26 -12.15
C TYR A 70 -5.43 4.42 -12.01
N ILE A 71 -6.08 3.50 -11.31
CA ILE A 71 -7.54 3.47 -11.12
C ILE A 71 -7.94 3.55 -9.64
N ALA A 72 -6.97 3.79 -8.76
CA ALA A 72 -7.21 4.01 -7.34
C ALA A 72 -8.03 5.28 -7.13
N ASP A 73 -8.84 5.29 -6.06
CA ASP A 73 -9.52 6.51 -5.64
C ASP A 73 -8.52 7.45 -4.97
N GLU A 74 -7.61 6.90 -4.15
CA GLU A 74 -6.53 7.62 -3.47
C GLU A 74 -5.29 6.71 -3.30
N VAL A 75 -4.10 7.30 -3.19
CA VAL A 75 -2.83 6.62 -2.86
C VAL A 75 -2.05 7.48 -1.88
N PHE A 76 -1.53 6.87 -0.81
CA PHE A 76 -0.69 7.52 0.20
C PHE A 76 0.26 6.54 0.88
#